data_AF-A0A821PAQ0-F1
#
_entry.id   AF-A0A821PAQ0-F1
#
_cell.length_a   1.000
_cell.length_b   1.000
_cell.length_c   1.000
_cell.angle_alpha   90.00
_cell.angle_beta   90.00
_cell.angle_gamma   90.00
#
_symmetry.space_group_name_H-M   'P 1'
#
loop_
_entity.id
_entity.type
_entity.pdbx_description
1 polymer ?
#
loop_
_entity_poly.entity_id
_entity_poly.type
_entity_poly.pdbx_seq_one_letter_code
_entity_poly.pdbx_strand_id
1 'polypeptide(L)'
;MDKRSYLATFLIGIIALGIGVTIGYFGINKQQTHAILKYDRLTRQADQQNYQTFIDSIQAANIETNLKDLTSRPHLAGLPEDLESAQVIEQRWITDGLKVTKPKYNVLLSYPDDNNPNRVTLTNSDGTVIFQTAGVEHVYDTTQPKTVNPFIAYTPNGTVSSSKLYYANYGELEDLQKLASIVGNASLQSSIIIMRYGRIYRGDKVMHAQYFGAIGAILYNDPADYAPFGTTSDQVYDQKWFMPPSGTQRGTSYNSKGDPLTPIYPSTDYMYRVREDSVTFLPKIPAQPIGYGEAQIILQYMQGNEVPVEWRGTLSNVIYRYGGELREASTIEVKIYNRLERKDTYNVIGIMKGEIEPDRYIALGNHRDSWALGSVDPTSGTATLLEITRVLGQMYKNGFRPRRSLMFCSWGAEEYGLVGSVEYVQEYVKVLGARMVSYLNVDVAVEGNHTVSINTSPMLFDVIVKAAKMVPSAYDSVGQTVYDKWMKVNRNNRTNEPKYSN
;
A
#
# COMPACT_ATOMS: atom_id res chain seq x y z
N MET A 1 -93.47 -19.57 -12.22
CA MET A 1 -92.57 -18.42 -11.96
C MET A 1 -92.78 -17.40 -13.06
N ASP A 2 -93.00 -16.15 -12.65
CA ASP A 2 -93.56 -15.09 -13.49
C ASP A 2 -92.48 -14.46 -14.41
N LYS A 3 -92.86 -14.03 -15.63
CA LYS A 3 -91.91 -13.47 -16.62
C LYS A 3 -91.15 -12.23 -16.09
N ARG A 4 -91.75 -11.52 -15.14
CA ARG A 4 -91.15 -10.37 -14.45
C ARG A 4 -89.99 -10.76 -13.55
N SER A 5 -90.00 -11.96 -12.96
CA SER A 5 -88.93 -12.45 -12.09
C SER A 5 -87.65 -12.76 -12.88
N TYR A 6 -87.78 -13.36 -14.07
CA TYR A 6 -86.62 -13.64 -14.94
C TYR A 6 -85.91 -12.37 -15.41
N LEU A 7 -86.67 -11.33 -15.76
CA LEU A 7 -86.10 -10.05 -16.21
C LEU A 7 -85.34 -9.35 -15.08
N ALA A 8 -85.87 -9.39 -13.85
CA ALA A 8 -85.20 -8.84 -12.68
C ALA A 8 -83.91 -9.59 -12.35
N THR A 9 -83.91 -10.93 -12.38
CA THR A 9 -82.71 -11.73 -12.13
C THR A 9 -81.65 -11.49 -13.22
N PHE A 10 -82.07 -11.32 -14.48
CA PHE A 10 -81.17 -11.02 -15.59
C PHE A 10 -80.53 -9.63 -15.47
N LEU A 11 -81.32 -8.60 -15.10
CA LEU A 11 -80.81 -7.25 -14.85
C LEU A 11 -79.84 -7.20 -13.67
N ILE A 12 -80.15 -7.90 -12.58
CA ILE A 12 -79.24 -8.03 -11.43
C ILE A 12 -77.94 -8.73 -11.84
N GLY A 13 -78.03 -9.76 -12.68
CA GLY A 13 -76.86 -10.44 -13.24
C GLY A 13 -75.97 -9.51 -14.06
N ILE A 14 -76.55 -8.68 -14.93
CA ILE A 14 -75.79 -7.69 -15.73
C ILE A 14 -75.13 -6.63 -14.85
N ILE A 15 -75.84 -6.12 -13.85
CA ILE A 15 -75.30 -5.13 -12.92
C ILE A 15 -74.15 -5.73 -12.09
N ALA A 16 -74.32 -6.95 -11.57
CA ALA A 16 -73.27 -7.65 -10.83
C ALA A 16 -72.04 -7.93 -11.70
N LEU A 17 -72.23 -8.30 -12.97
CA LEU A 17 -71.14 -8.50 -13.93
C LEU A 17 -70.43 -7.18 -14.25
N GLY A 18 -71.18 -6.09 -14.44
CA GLY A 18 -70.63 -4.76 -14.67
C GLY A 18 -69.80 -4.26 -13.49
N ILE A 19 -70.30 -4.45 -12.26
CA ILE A 19 -69.56 -4.13 -11.03
C ILE A 19 -68.31 -5.00 -10.91
N GLY A 20 -68.40 -6.30 -11.17
CA GLY A 20 -67.27 -7.23 -11.14
C GLY A 20 -66.18 -6.87 -12.15
N VAL A 21 -66.56 -6.50 -13.39
CA VAL A 21 -65.62 -6.05 -14.43
C VAL A 21 -64.99 -4.71 -14.04
N THR A 22 -65.75 -3.79 -13.45
CA THR A 22 -65.24 -2.48 -13.02
C THR A 22 -64.24 -2.64 -11.86
N ILE A 23 -64.57 -3.47 -10.87
CA ILE A 23 -63.66 -3.81 -9.76
C ILE A 23 -62.41 -4.54 -10.28
N GLY A 24 -62.55 -5.46 -11.23
CA GLY A 24 -61.40 -6.14 -11.85
C GLY A 24 -60.50 -5.17 -12.64
N TYR A 25 -61.09 -4.30 -13.46
CA TYR A 25 -60.37 -3.34 -14.29
C TYR A 25 -59.60 -2.29 -13.47
N PHE A 26 -60.20 -1.79 -12.39
CA PHE A 26 -59.57 -0.79 -11.52
C PHE A 26 -58.78 -1.38 -10.34
N GLY A 27 -59.03 -2.64 -9.96
CA GLY A 27 -58.35 -3.33 -8.85
C GLY A 27 -57.03 -4.00 -9.24
N ILE A 28 -56.86 -4.44 -10.49
CA ILE A 28 -55.69 -5.23 -10.93
C ILE A 28 -54.49 -4.34 -11.33
N ASN A 29 -54.69 -3.06 -11.63
CA ASN A 29 -53.72 -2.28 -12.41
C ASN A 29 -52.60 -1.53 -11.64
N LYS A 30 -52.55 -1.60 -10.31
CA LYS A 30 -51.49 -0.92 -9.52
C LYS A 30 -50.51 -1.87 -8.82
N GLN A 31 -50.98 -3.00 -8.30
CA GLN A 31 -50.13 -3.96 -7.57
C GLN A 31 -49.28 -4.82 -8.51
N GLN A 32 -49.81 -5.29 -9.65
CA GLN A 32 -49.02 -6.04 -10.63
C GLN A 32 -47.94 -5.17 -11.28
N THR A 33 -48.27 -3.93 -11.65
CA THR A 33 -47.30 -2.98 -12.23
C THR A 33 -46.17 -2.66 -11.26
N HIS A 34 -46.48 -2.45 -9.97
CA HIS A 34 -45.44 -2.28 -8.93
C HIS A 34 -44.60 -3.54 -8.71
N ALA A 35 -45.21 -4.73 -8.73
CA ALA A 35 -44.49 -6.00 -8.57
C ALA A 35 -43.56 -6.27 -9.77
N ILE A 36 -44.02 -6.03 -11.00
CA ILE A 36 -43.23 -6.16 -12.23
C ILE A 36 -42.08 -5.14 -12.25
N LEU A 37 -42.34 -3.86 -11.95
CA LEU A 37 -41.30 -2.83 -11.86
C LEU A 37 -40.29 -3.07 -10.74
N LYS A 38 -40.69 -3.77 -9.67
CA LYS A 38 -39.80 -4.21 -8.59
C LYS A 38 -38.96 -5.41 -9.03
N TYR A 39 -39.55 -6.38 -9.72
CA TYR A 39 -38.86 -7.57 -10.22
C TYR A 39 -37.86 -7.22 -11.31
N ASP A 40 -38.26 -6.39 -12.27
CA ASP A 40 -37.40 -5.89 -13.36
C ASP A 40 -36.19 -5.12 -12.81
N ARG A 41 -36.39 -4.27 -11.79
CA ARG A 41 -35.28 -3.62 -11.07
C ARG A 41 -34.34 -4.61 -10.37
N LEU A 42 -34.88 -5.70 -9.82
CA LEU A 42 -34.08 -6.73 -9.14
C LEU A 42 -33.27 -7.58 -10.11
N THR A 43 -33.72 -7.76 -11.35
CA THR A 43 -33.07 -8.58 -12.40
C THR A 43 -32.30 -7.76 -13.43
N ARG A 44 -32.34 -6.43 -13.35
CA ARG A 44 -31.67 -5.54 -14.31
C ARG A 44 -30.17 -5.83 -14.37
N GLN A 45 -29.70 -6.24 -15.54
CA GLN A 45 -28.28 -6.33 -15.81
C GLN A 45 -27.67 -4.93 -15.87
N ALA A 46 -26.36 -4.85 -15.62
CA ALA A 46 -25.65 -3.58 -15.72
C ALA A 46 -25.72 -3.07 -17.16
N ASP A 47 -26.10 -1.80 -17.32
CA ASP A 47 -26.17 -1.15 -18.61
C ASP A 47 -24.76 -0.97 -19.18
N GLN A 48 -24.50 -1.57 -20.34
CA GLN A 48 -23.21 -1.54 -21.00
C GLN A 48 -22.79 -0.11 -21.35
N GLN A 49 -23.74 0.80 -21.58
CA GLN A 49 -23.47 2.21 -21.83
C GLN A 49 -22.84 2.89 -20.61
N ASN A 50 -23.19 2.49 -19.38
CA ASN A 50 -22.59 3.05 -18.18
C ASN A 50 -21.10 2.67 -18.06
N TYR A 51 -20.71 1.46 -18.47
CA TYR A 51 -19.30 1.08 -18.49
C TYR A 51 -18.50 1.93 -19.47
N GLN A 52 -19.01 2.11 -20.69
CA GLN A 52 -18.37 2.94 -21.70
C GLN A 52 -18.27 4.40 -21.25
N THR A 53 -19.37 4.94 -20.73
CA THR A 53 -19.41 6.31 -20.19
C THR A 53 -18.38 6.50 -19.07
N PHE A 54 -18.25 5.53 -18.17
CA PHE A 54 -17.25 5.57 -17.10
C PHE A 54 -15.83 5.61 -17.67
N ILE A 55 -15.49 4.66 -18.56
CA ILE A 55 -14.16 4.55 -19.17
C ILE A 55 -13.80 5.83 -19.94
N ASP A 56 -14.71 6.34 -20.76
CA ASP A 56 -14.48 7.53 -21.60
C ASP A 56 -14.39 8.83 -20.78
N SER A 57 -14.94 8.83 -19.56
CA SER A 57 -14.95 10.02 -18.68
C SER A 57 -13.67 10.17 -17.85
N ILE A 58 -12.84 9.12 -17.75
CA ILE A 58 -11.55 9.17 -17.05
C ILE A 58 -10.56 9.98 -17.88
N GLN A 59 -9.97 11.01 -17.28
CA GLN A 59 -9.03 11.90 -17.96
C GLN A 59 -7.64 11.84 -17.33
N ALA A 60 -6.64 11.48 -18.12
CA ALA A 60 -5.24 11.40 -17.67
C ALA A 60 -4.74 12.75 -17.12
N ALA A 61 -5.15 13.88 -17.71
CA ALA A 61 -4.78 15.22 -17.24
C ALA A 61 -5.29 15.52 -15.82
N ASN A 62 -6.45 14.98 -15.42
CA ASN A 62 -6.95 15.12 -14.06
C ASN A 62 -6.14 14.29 -13.07
N ILE A 63 -5.76 13.07 -13.46
CA ILE A 63 -4.88 12.20 -12.65
C ILE A 63 -3.52 12.88 -12.46
N GLU A 64 -2.95 13.44 -13.52
CA GLU A 64 -1.69 14.20 -13.47
C GLU A 64 -1.80 15.42 -12.53
N THR A 65 -2.89 16.18 -12.62
CA THR A 65 -3.13 17.34 -11.74
C THR A 65 -3.28 16.90 -10.29
N ASN A 66 -4.08 15.85 -10.02
CA ASN A 66 -4.23 15.29 -8.68
C ASN A 66 -2.87 14.84 -8.11
N LEU A 67 -2.05 14.18 -8.93
CA LEU A 67 -0.74 13.70 -8.52
C LEU A 67 0.19 14.87 -8.16
N LYS A 68 0.26 15.91 -8.99
CA LYS A 68 1.06 17.11 -8.71
C LYS A 68 0.61 17.82 -7.44
N ASP A 69 -0.70 17.96 -7.24
CA ASP A 69 -1.25 18.62 -6.06
C ASP A 69 -0.90 17.85 -4.77
N LEU A 70 -1.13 16.54 -4.77
CA LEU A 70 -0.94 15.69 -3.59
C LEU A 70 0.54 15.46 -3.25
N THR A 71 1.44 15.49 -4.24
CA THR A 71 2.89 15.30 -4.04
C THR A 71 3.65 16.61 -3.80
N SER A 72 2.94 17.74 -3.70
CA SER A 72 3.55 19.06 -3.45
C SER A 72 4.13 19.20 -2.04
N ARG A 73 3.73 18.33 -1.11
CA ARG A 73 4.20 18.32 0.28
C ARG A 73 4.45 16.88 0.76
N PRO A 74 5.38 16.66 1.70
CA PRO A 74 5.53 15.36 2.33
C PRO A 74 4.32 15.09 3.22
N HIS A 75 3.88 13.84 3.29
CA HIS A 75 2.67 13.47 4.02
C HIS A 75 2.89 12.19 4.83
N LEU A 76 3.88 12.24 5.73
CA LEU A 76 4.19 11.14 6.64
C LEU A 76 3.07 10.95 7.67
N ALA A 77 2.69 9.69 7.90
CA ALA A 77 1.59 9.32 8.78
C ALA A 77 1.65 10.03 10.15
N GLY A 78 0.51 10.54 10.60
CA GLY A 78 0.36 11.13 11.93
C GLY A 78 1.02 12.50 12.13
N LEU A 79 1.63 13.08 11.09
CA LEU A 79 2.06 14.48 11.06
C LEU A 79 0.93 15.40 10.54
N PRO A 80 1.00 16.72 10.80
CA PRO A 80 -0.03 17.66 10.35
C PRO A 80 -0.32 17.60 8.84
N GLU A 81 0.69 17.39 8.01
CA GLU A 81 0.58 17.35 6.56
C GLU A 81 -0.22 16.12 6.05
N ASP A 82 -0.13 14.98 6.76
CA ASP A 82 -0.99 13.81 6.47
C ASP A 82 -2.46 14.11 6.79
N LEU A 83 -2.73 14.80 7.92
CA LEU A 83 -4.08 15.26 8.26
C LEU A 83 -4.62 16.26 7.22
N GLU A 84 -3.80 17.20 6.75
CA GLU A 84 -4.19 18.10 5.65
C GLU A 84 -4.57 17.31 4.40
N SER A 85 -3.77 16.31 4.04
CA SER A 85 -4.01 15.44 2.89
C SER A 85 -5.33 14.67 3.05
N ALA A 86 -5.63 14.18 4.25
CA ALA A 86 -6.91 13.55 4.57
C ALA A 86 -8.08 14.53 4.39
N GLN A 87 -7.93 15.78 4.83
CA GLN A 87 -8.95 16.81 4.69
C GLN A 87 -9.19 17.18 3.22
N VAL A 88 -8.14 17.25 2.40
CA VAL A 88 -8.27 17.50 0.95
C VAL A 88 -9.10 16.41 0.29
N ILE A 89 -8.83 15.13 0.58
CA ILE A 89 -9.61 14.00 0.04
C ILE A 89 -11.06 14.05 0.55
N GLU A 90 -11.27 14.31 1.84
CA GLU A 90 -12.59 14.47 2.44
C GLU A 90 -13.42 15.54 1.70
N GLN A 91 -12.86 16.72 1.46
CA GLN A 91 -13.55 17.80 0.76
C GLN A 91 -13.82 17.47 -0.72
N ARG A 92 -12.87 16.83 -1.41
CA ARG A 92 -13.07 16.39 -2.80
C ARG A 92 -14.21 15.37 -2.90
N TRP A 93 -14.26 14.40 -2.00
CA TRP A 93 -15.32 13.39 -1.99
C TRP A 93 -16.69 13.95 -1.60
N ILE A 94 -16.76 14.91 -0.67
CA ILE A 94 -18.00 15.63 -0.38
C ILE A 94 -18.48 16.37 -1.65
N THR A 95 -17.56 17.03 -2.35
CA THR A 95 -17.85 17.75 -3.61
C THR A 95 -18.34 16.79 -4.71
N ASP A 96 -17.76 15.58 -4.79
CA ASP A 96 -18.19 14.52 -5.71
C ASP A 96 -19.59 13.97 -5.37
N GLY A 97 -20.11 14.25 -4.18
CA GLY A 97 -21.43 13.84 -3.72
C GLY A 97 -21.44 12.55 -2.90
N LEU A 98 -20.29 12.13 -2.37
CA LEU A 98 -20.16 10.98 -1.48
C LEU A 98 -20.57 11.34 -0.06
N LYS A 99 -21.12 10.38 0.68
CA LYS A 99 -21.27 10.50 2.14
C LYS A 99 -19.94 10.14 2.79
N VAL A 100 -19.27 11.11 3.40
CA VAL A 100 -17.92 10.93 3.96
C VAL A 100 -17.95 10.82 5.48
N THR A 101 -17.11 9.95 6.00
CA THR A 101 -16.74 9.87 7.43
C THR A 101 -15.22 9.80 7.55
N LYS A 102 -14.67 10.31 8.65
CA LYS A 102 -13.23 10.33 8.90
C LYS A 102 -12.87 9.65 10.23
N PRO A 103 -12.86 8.30 10.28
CA PRO A 103 -12.46 7.56 11.47
C PRO A 103 -11.05 7.94 11.94
N LYS A 104 -10.87 8.05 13.25
CA LYS A 104 -9.63 8.46 13.91
C LYS A 104 -9.15 7.34 14.83
N TYR A 105 -7.86 7.02 14.79
CA TYR A 105 -7.21 6.06 15.67
C TYR A 105 -5.97 6.67 16.31
N ASN A 106 -5.77 6.45 17.61
CA ASN A 106 -4.58 6.87 18.35
C ASN A 106 -3.60 5.70 18.45
N VAL A 107 -2.55 5.73 17.62
CA VAL A 107 -1.69 4.57 17.32
C VAL A 107 -0.23 4.86 17.65
N LEU A 108 0.56 3.83 17.95
CA LEU A 108 2.00 3.98 18.14
C LEU A 108 2.71 4.08 16.78
N LEU A 109 3.40 5.18 16.52
CA LEU A 109 4.25 5.40 15.36
C LEU A 109 5.70 5.64 15.77
N SER A 110 6.61 5.74 14.80
CA SER A 110 8.05 5.90 15.02
C SER A 110 8.62 6.99 14.12
N TYR A 111 9.42 7.91 14.65
CA TYR A 111 10.01 9.00 13.86
C TYR A 111 11.52 9.14 14.12
N PRO A 112 12.31 9.57 13.12
CA PRO A 112 13.71 9.93 13.33
C PRO A 112 13.80 11.29 14.03
N ASP A 113 14.95 11.58 14.62
CA ASP A 113 15.27 12.95 15.05
C ASP A 113 15.91 13.73 13.90
N ASP A 114 15.20 14.75 13.44
CA ASP A 114 15.64 15.61 12.35
C ASP A 114 16.85 16.49 12.71
N ASN A 115 17.04 16.79 14.00
CA ASN A 115 18.16 17.57 14.52
C ASN A 115 19.37 16.70 14.85
N ASN A 116 19.14 15.41 15.12
CA ASN A 116 20.17 14.42 15.42
C ASN A 116 19.99 13.23 14.47
N PRO A 117 20.41 13.35 13.20
CA PRO A 117 20.08 12.30 12.24
C PRO A 117 20.92 11.05 12.51
N ASN A 118 20.34 9.88 12.19
CA ASN A 118 20.97 8.59 12.45
C ASN A 118 22.27 8.43 11.64
N ARG A 119 23.27 7.75 12.21
CA ARG A 119 24.61 7.65 11.62
C ARG A 119 25.19 6.25 11.75
N VAL A 120 26.04 5.93 10.78
CA VAL A 120 27.02 4.84 10.88
C VAL A 120 28.41 5.45 10.77
N THR A 121 29.29 5.12 11.71
CA THR A 121 30.62 5.72 11.83
C THR A 121 31.71 4.66 11.92
N LEU A 122 32.77 4.79 11.12
CA LEU A 122 34.00 4.02 11.22
C LEU A 122 35.06 4.84 11.96
N THR A 123 35.69 4.26 12.96
CA THR A 123 36.74 4.92 13.76
C THR A 123 38.01 4.07 13.85
N ASN A 124 39.15 4.75 13.96
CA ASN A 124 40.45 4.16 14.25
C ASN A 124 40.61 3.84 15.75
N SER A 125 41.71 3.17 16.10
CA SER A 125 42.02 2.77 17.49
C SER A 125 42.27 3.96 18.41
N ASP A 126 42.62 5.12 17.86
CA ASP A 126 42.79 6.40 18.55
C ASP A 126 41.48 7.19 18.71
N GLY A 127 40.36 6.68 18.17
CA GLY A 127 39.06 7.33 18.17
C GLY A 127 38.84 8.30 17.00
N THR A 128 39.79 8.46 16.09
CA THR A 128 39.64 9.33 14.91
C THR A 128 38.58 8.76 13.97
N VAL A 129 37.63 9.61 13.55
CA VAL A 129 36.60 9.24 12.57
C VAL A 129 37.23 9.13 11.19
N ILE A 130 37.13 7.93 10.61
CA ILE A 130 37.60 7.61 9.25
C ILE A 130 36.52 7.94 8.24
N PHE A 131 35.29 7.54 8.54
CA PHE A 131 34.13 7.73 7.70
C PHE A 131 32.88 7.83 8.57
N GLN A 132 31.95 8.69 8.16
CA GLN A 132 30.64 8.83 8.78
C GLN A 132 29.61 9.04 7.69
N THR A 133 28.48 8.34 7.78
CA THR A 133 27.38 8.52 6.84
C THR A 133 26.77 9.92 6.94
N ALA A 134 26.23 10.42 5.84
CA ALA A 134 25.51 11.69 5.81
C ALA A 134 24.14 11.58 6.51
N GLY A 135 23.55 10.37 6.50
CA GLY A 135 22.21 10.03 7.01
C GLY A 135 21.12 11.02 6.61
N VAL A 136 21.27 11.57 5.40
CA VAL A 136 20.31 12.34 4.62
C VAL A 136 20.57 12.00 3.14
N GLU A 137 19.55 12.03 2.30
CA GLU A 137 19.77 11.91 0.85
C GLU A 137 20.29 13.20 0.22
N HIS A 138 20.82 13.06 -0.99
CA HIS A 138 21.13 14.19 -1.85
C HIS A 138 19.85 14.93 -2.24
N VAL A 139 19.85 16.25 -2.08
CA VAL A 139 18.74 17.13 -2.46
C VAL A 139 18.96 17.59 -3.90
N TYR A 140 18.07 17.17 -4.81
CA TYR A 140 18.13 17.55 -6.23
C TYR A 140 17.50 18.92 -6.51
N ASP A 141 16.47 19.27 -5.76
CA ASP A 141 15.74 20.52 -5.89
C ASP A 141 15.56 21.15 -4.51
N THR A 142 16.27 22.24 -4.25
CA THR A 142 16.25 22.95 -2.97
C THR A 142 14.96 23.72 -2.72
N THR A 143 14.08 23.82 -3.73
CA THR A 143 12.74 24.42 -3.57
C THR A 143 11.73 23.43 -2.98
N GLN A 144 12.04 22.12 -3.03
CA GLN A 144 11.18 21.10 -2.47
C GLN A 144 11.20 21.13 -0.94
N PRO A 145 10.05 20.83 -0.30
CA PRO A 145 9.97 20.75 1.15
C PRO A 145 10.86 19.63 1.68
N LYS A 146 11.47 19.88 2.85
CA LYS A 146 12.30 18.89 3.54
C LYS A 146 11.45 17.66 3.90
N THR A 147 11.95 16.48 3.57
CA THR A 147 11.40 15.19 3.98
C THR A 147 12.11 14.66 5.22
N VAL A 148 11.51 13.71 5.93
CA VAL A 148 12.15 13.08 7.10
C VAL A 148 13.43 12.37 6.71
N ASN A 149 14.45 12.38 7.58
CA ASN A 149 15.72 11.69 7.30
C ASN A 149 15.55 10.16 7.14
N PRO A 150 16.45 9.46 6.43
CA PRO A 150 16.39 8.01 6.30
C PRO A 150 16.45 7.29 7.64
N PHE A 151 15.52 6.38 7.86
CA PHE A 151 15.47 5.53 9.05
C PHE A 151 14.66 4.27 8.78
N ILE A 152 14.84 3.27 9.64
CA ILE A 152 13.95 2.12 9.74
C ILE A 152 13.02 2.38 10.93
N ALA A 153 11.72 2.49 10.70
CA ALA A 153 10.75 2.71 11.76
C ALA A 153 10.69 1.51 12.72
N TYR A 154 10.46 1.82 13.99
CA TYR A 154 10.37 0.89 15.14
C TYR A 154 11.67 0.22 15.60
N THR A 155 12.83 0.59 15.04
CA THR A 155 14.10 0.20 15.67
C THR A 155 14.36 1.07 16.90
N PRO A 156 14.94 0.52 17.98
CA PRO A 156 15.14 1.25 19.22
C PRO A 156 16.18 2.35 19.07
N ASN A 157 15.98 3.42 19.83
CA ASN A 157 17.01 4.42 20.10
C ASN A 157 18.22 3.74 20.77
N GLY A 158 19.42 4.10 20.35
CA GLY A 158 20.63 3.59 20.98
C GLY A 158 21.88 3.78 20.14
N THR A 159 23.02 3.63 20.80
CA THR A 159 24.32 3.58 20.16
C THR A 159 24.94 2.22 20.44
N VAL A 160 25.33 1.51 19.40
CA VAL A 160 26.02 0.22 19.49
C VAL A 160 27.28 0.27 18.64
N SER A 161 28.36 -0.27 19.17
CA SER A 161 29.67 -0.23 18.51
C SER A 161 30.32 -1.61 18.60
N SER A 162 30.99 -2.02 17.52
CA SER A 162 31.61 -3.33 17.40
C SER A 162 32.90 -3.23 16.59
N SER A 163 33.91 -4.02 16.94
CA SER A 163 35.08 -4.23 16.08
C SER A 163 34.81 -5.20 14.92
N LYS A 164 33.65 -5.88 14.95
CA LYS A 164 33.24 -6.92 14.00
C LYS A 164 32.07 -6.46 13.14
N LEU A 165 32.25 -6.56 11.83
CA LEU A 165 31.23 -6.35 10.81
C LEU A 165 31.11 -7.61 9.95
N TYR A 166 29.90 -8.15 9.78
CA TYR A 166 29.63 -9.28 8.90
C TYR A 166 28.64 -8.91 7.80
N TYR A 167 28.83 -9.49 6.61
CA TYR A 167 27.92 -9.33 5.48
C TYR A 167 27.10 -10.60 5.33
N ALA A 168 25.78 -10.44 5.34
CA ALA A 168 24.83 -11.54 5.33
C ALA A 168 23.90 -11.51 4.12
N ASN A 169 24.42 -11.13 2.93
CA ASN A 169 23.67 -11.18 1.68
C ASN A 169 22.32 -10.44 1.77
N TYR A 170 21.18 -11.10 1.52
CA TYR A 170 19.85 -10.51 1.64
C TYR A 170 19.28 -10.67 3.06
N GLY A 171 20.03 -11.20 4.01
CA GLY A 171 19.56 -11.38 5.39
C GLY A 171 18.48 -12.45 5.53
N GLU A 172 18.33 -13.33 4.55
CA GLU A 172 17.46 -14.51 4.66
C GLU A 172 17.92 -15.39 5.83
N LEU A 173 17.01 -16.19 6.39
CA LEU A 173 17.37 -17.05 7.52
C LEU A 173 18.50 -18.01 7.12
N GLU A 174 18.44 -18.53 5.90
CA GLU A 174 19.42 -19.38 5.26
C GLU A 174 20.77 -18.66 5.07
N ASP A 175 20.74 -17.36 4.76
CA ASP A 175 21.97 -16.57 4.62
C ASP A 175 22.71 -16.49 5.96
N LEU A 176 21.99 -16.17 7.04
CA LEU A 176 22.59 -16.06 8.37
C LEU A 176 23.04 -17.43 8.90
N GLN A 177 22.30 -18.50 8.62
CA GLN A 177 22.72 -19.87 8.94
C GLN A 177 24.02 -20.26 8.23
N LYS A 178 24.11 -19.96 6.92
CA LYS A 178 25.31 -20.20 6.10
C LYS A 178 26.48 -19.39 6.63
N LEU A 179 26.28 -18.10 6.91
CA LEU A 179 27.29 -17.24 7.53
C LEU A 179 27.77 -17.83 8.87
N ALA A 180 26.85 -18.16 9.79
CA ALA A 180 27.18 -18.74 11.09
C ALA A 180 27.95 -20.07 10.98
N SER A 181 27.66 -20.88 9.95
CA SER A 181 28.39 -22.13 9.68
C SER A 181 29.83 -21.88 9.23
N ILE A 182 30.10 -20.74 8.59
CA ILE A 182 31.41 -20.39 8.01
C ILE A 182 32.28 -19.67 9.04
N VAL A 183 31.72 -18.67 9.73
CA VAL A 183 32.49 -17.83 10.67
C VAL A 183 32.38 -18.30 12.13
N GLY A 184 31.49 -19.26 12.40
CA GLY A 184 31.14 -19.71 13.75
C GLY A 184 30.07 -18.83 14.38
N ASN A 185 29.04 -19.44 14.98
CA ASN A 185 27.92 -18.73 15.60
C ASN A 185 28.35 -17.74 16.70
N ALA A 186 29.37 -18.10 17.48
CA ALA A 186 29.92 -17.24 18.53
C ALA A 186 30.55 -15.95 17.98
N SER A 187 30.97 -15.95 16.71
CA SER A 187 31.58 -14.78 16.07
C SER A 187 30.55 -13.69 15.74
N LEU A 188 29.29 -14.07 15.53
CA LEU A 188 28.19 -13.15 15.24
C LEU A 188 27.66 -12.44 16.50
N GLN A 189 27.93 -12.99 17.68
CA GLN A 189 27.54 -12.40 18.95
C GLN A 189 28.23 -11.05 19.14
N SER A 190 27.45 -10.02 19.52
CA SER A 190 27.93 -8.65 19.71
C SER A 190 28.58 -8.03 18.45
N SER A 191 28.19 -8.51 17.26
CA SER A 191 28.63 -7.95 15.98
C SER A 191 27.61 -6.97 15.39
N ILE A 192 28.02 -6.22 14.36
CA ILE A 192 27.10 -5.51 13.47
C ILE A 192 27.00 -6.29 12.16
N ILE A 193 25.79 -6.42 11.62
CA ILE A 193 25.54 -7.14 10.36
C ILE A 193 25.03 -6.17 9.29
N ILE A 194 25.70 -6.16 8.13
CA ILE A 194 25.28 -5.41 6.94
C ILE A 194 24.59 -6.35 5.93
N MET A 195 23.43 -5.94 5.43
CA MET A 195 22.57 -6.73 4.55
C MET A 195 21.98 -5.89 3.42
N ARG A 196 21.71 -6.53 2.29
CA ARG A 196 21.02 -5.95 1.14
C ARG A 196 19.51 -5.91 1.38
N TYR A 197 18.85 -4.85 0.93
CA TYR A 197 17.42 -4.85 0.66
C TYR A 197 17.06 -5.85 -0.45
N GLY A 198 15.79 -6.26 -0.51
CA GLY A 198 15.27 -7.23 -1.49
C GLY A 198 15.00 -8.62 -0.90
N ARG A 199 14.36 -9.49 -1.70
CA ARG A 199 13.96 -10.89 -1.38
C ARG A 199 12.93 -11.06 -0.25
N ILE A 200 13.26 -10.62 0.96
CA ILE A 200 12.42 -10.74 2.16
C ILE A 200 12.12 -9.37 2.78
N TYR A 201 11.11 -9.34 3.65
CA TYR A 201 10.72 -8.14 4.37
C TYR A 201 11.85 -7.65 5.29
N ARG A 202 12.01 -6.32 5.38
CA ARG A 202 13.15 -5.71 6.08
C ARG A 202 13.14 -5.95 7.60
N GLY A 203 11.96 -6.05 8.20
CA GLY A 203 11.83 -6.41 9.61
C GLY A 203 12.37 -7.82 9.91
N ASP A 204 12.16 -8.77 9.00
CA ASP A 204 12.72 -10.13 9.13
C ASP A 204 14.25 -10.10 9.13
N LYS A 205 14.88 -9.30 8.26
CA LYS A 205 16.35 -9.14 8.23
C LYS A 205 16.90 -8.71 9.59
N VAL A 206 16.29 -7.69 10.20
CA VAL A 206 16.72 -7.17 11.51
C VAL A 206 16.47 -8.22 12.61
N MET A 207 15.34 -8.91 12.57
CA MET A 207 15.00 -9.97 13.53
C MET A 207 15.92 -11.19 13.39
N HIS A 208 16.32 -11.56 12.17
CA HIS A 208 17.30 -12.62 11.92
C HIS A 208 18.68 -12.22 12.47
N ALA A 209 19.16 -11.02 12.17
CA ALA A 209 20.42 -10.53 12.72
C ALA A 209 20.42 -10.56 14.26
N GLN A 210 19.33 -10.10 14.87
CA GLN A 210 19.12 -10.17 16.32
C GLN A 210 19.12 -11.62 16.84
N TYR A 211 18.46 -12.55 16.14
CA TYR A 211 18.41 -13.96 16.52
C TYR A 211 19.81 -14.59 16.57
N PHE A 212 20.71 -14.20 15.67
CA PHE A 212 22.11 -14.63 15.66
C PHE A 212 23.03 -13.84 16.61
N GLY A 213 22.46 -12.96 17.44
CA GLY A 213 23.17 -12.22 18.49
C GLY A 213 23.89 -10.96 18.02
N ALA A 214 23.60 -10.47 16.82
CA ALA A 214 24.04 -9.14 16.41
C ALA A 214 23.46 -8.08 17.34
N ILE A 215 24.21 -7.01 17.60
CA ILE A 215 23.78 -5.87 18.41
C ILE A 215 23.33 -4.69 17.56
N GLY A 216 23.59 -4.71 16.25
CA GLY A 216 23.09 -3.71 15.32
C GLY A 216 23.05 -4.23 13.89
N ALA A 217 22.26 -3.57 13.04
CA ALA A 217 22.12 -3.92 11.63
C ALA A 217 22.22 -2.69 10.71
N ILE A 218 22.76 -2.92 9.51
CA ILE A 218 22.84 -1.90 8.45
C ILE A 218 22.18 -2.48 7.20
N LEU A 219 21.22 -1.75 6.62
CA LEU A 219 20.56 -2.15 5.37
C LEU A 219 20.98 -1.21 4.23
N TYR A 220 21.21 -1.73 3.03
CA TYR A 220 21.49 -0.89 1.86
C TYR A 220 20.88 -1.46 0.57
N ASN A 221 20.66 -0.60 -0.42
CA ASN A 221 20.06 -0.94 -1.71
C ASN A 221 21.14 -1.23 -2.76
N ASP A 222 21.57 -2.48 -2.89
CA ASP A 222 22.63 -2.83 -3.83
C ASP A 222 22.28 -2.48 -5.30
N PRO A 223 23.20 -1.88 -6.08
CA PRO A 223 22.94 -1.57 -7.48
C PRO A 223 22.56 -2.78 -8.34
N ALA A 224 22.91 -4.00 -7.91
CA ALA A 224 22.50 -5.23 -8.61
C ALA A 224 20.98 -5.31 -8.76
N ASP A 225 20.24 -4.80 -7.77
CA ASP A 225 18.78 -4.84 -7.72
C ASP A 225 18.15 -3.46 -8.03
N TYR A 226 18.81 -2.37 -7.64
CA TYR A 226 18.21 -1.02 -7.64
C TYR A 226 18.81 -0.04 -8.67
N ALA A 227 19.92 -0.39 -9.31
CA ALA A 227 20.51 0.35 -10.42
C ALA A 227 21.23 -0.57 -11.44
N PRO A 228 20.54 -1.59 -12.00
CA PRO A 228 21.16 -2.66 -12.78
C PRO A 228 21.77 -2.21 -14.11
N PHE A 229 21.41 -1.01 -14.61
CA PHE A 229 21.95 -0.47 -15.87
C PHE A 229 23.09 0.53 -15.67
N GLY A 230 23.53 0.74 -14.43
CA GLY A 230 24.68 1.57 -14.10
C GLY A 230 24.42 2.55 -12.97
N THR A 231 25.51 3.01 -12.34
CA THR A 231 25.49 3.91 -11.18
C THR A 231 26.05 5.29 -11.47
N THR A 232 26.34 5.60 -12.74
CA THR A 232 26.78 6.93 -13.18
C THR A 232 25.61 7.90 -13.19
N SER A 233 25.87 9.20 -13.10
CA SER A 233 24.83 10.24 -12.99
C SER A 233 23.83 10.26 -14.15
N ASP A 234 24.23 9.80 -15.33
CA ASP A 234 23.37 9.67 -16.52
C ASP A 234 22.48 8.41 -16.52
N GLN A 235 22.74 7.47 -15.60
CA GLN A 235 22.00 6.20 -15.47
C GLN A 235 21.05 6.18 -14.27
N VAL A 236 21.11 7.16 -13.37
CA VAL A 236 20.29 7.24 -12.15
C VAL A 236 19.46 8.52 -12.11
N TYR A 237 18.64 8.67 -11.08
CA TYR A 237 17.90 9.90 -10.83
C TYR A 237 18.86 11.11 -10.67
N ASP A 238 18.61 12.25 -11.31
CA ASP A 238 17.36 12.68 -11.95
C ASP A 238 17.25 12.44 -13.47
N GLN A 239 18.30 11.90 -14.11
CA GLN A 239 18.34 11.70 -15.57
C GLN A 239 17.56 10.45 -16.01
N LYS A 240 17.52 9.44 -15.15
CA LYS A 240 16.79 8.18 -15.31
C LYS A 240 16.06 7.84 -14.01
N TRP A 241 15.29 6.77 -14.04
CA TRP A 241 14.49 6.28 -12.92
C TRP A 241 15.22 5.34 -11.93
N PHE A 242 16.50 5.03 -12.11
CA PHE A 242 17.23 4.17 -11.17
C PHE A 242 17.69 4.89 -9.92
N MET A 243 17.88 4.14 -8.84
CA MET A 243 18.25 4.69 -7.55
C MET A 243 19.64 5.35 -7.60
N PRO A 244 19.79 6.59 -7.10
CA PRO A 244 21.08 7.26 -7.00
C PRO A 244 21.90 6.78 -5.78
N PRO A 245 23.22 7.08 -5.69
CA PRO A 245 24.10 6.52 -4.66
C PRO A 245 23.76 6.91 -3.22
N SER A 246 23.11 8.05 -3.02
CA SER A 246 22.60 8.49 -1.71
C SER A 246 21.15 8.02 -1.45
N GLY A 247 20.47 7.48 -2.47
CA GLY A 247 19.10 7.01 -2.35
C GLY A 247 18.98 5.90 -1.31
N THR A 248 18.08 6.09 -0.36
CA THR A 248 17.95 5.20 0.80
C THR A 248 16.49 4.78 1.00
N GLN A 249 16.25 3.48 1.05
CA GLN A 249 14.90 2.95 1.31
C GLN A 249 14.57 3.05 2.82
N ARG A 250 13.58 3.89 3.15
CA ARG A 250 12.88 3.89 4.46
C ARG A 250 11.94 2.69 4.58
N GLY A 251 11.41 2.46 5.76
CA GLY A 251 10.36 1.46 5.95
C GLY A 251 10.19 1.02 7.39
N THR A 252 9.04 0.43 7.68
CA THR A 252 8.79 -0.24 8.96
C THR A 252 9.60 -1.52 9.10
N SER A 253 10.05 -1.80 10.32
CA SER A 253 10.58 -3.10 10.76
C SER A 253 9.61 -3.90 11.64
N TYR A 254 8.42 -3.35 11.90
CA TYR A 254 7.40 -4.00 12.71
C TYR A 254 6.87 -5.25 12.03
N ASN A 255 7.10 -6.41 12.65
CA ASN A 255 6.80 -7.71 12.06
C ASN A 255 5.38 -8.20 12.40
N SER A 256 4.40 -7.33 12.20
CA SER A 256 2.96 -7.61 12.36
C SER A 256 2.16 -6.49 11.66
N LYS A 257 0.85 -6.45 11.86
CA LYS A 257 -0.08 -5.51 11.21
C LYS A 257 -0.94 -4.81 12.28
N GLY A 258 -1.41 -3.59 11.99
CA GLY A 258 -2.17 -2.78 12.95
C GLY A 258 -1.28 -2.03 13.93
N ASP A 259 -1.89 -1.33 14.90
CA ASP A 259 -1.14 -0.68 15.98
C ASP A 259 -0.44 -1.74 16.87
N PRO A 260 0.88 -1.63 17.09
CA PRO A 260 1.62 -2.51 18.00
C PRO A 260 1.03 -2.60 19.41
N LEU A 261 0.31 -1.58 19.87
CA LEU A 261 -0.17 -1.49 21.25
C LEU A 261 -1.60 -2.01 21.47
N THR A 262 -2.34 -2.35 20.41
CA THR A 262 -3.74 -2.81 20.46
C THR A 262 -3.96 -4.03 19.58
N PRO A 263 -3.15 -5.10 19.73
CA PRO A 263 -3.34 -6.28 18.92
C PRO A 263 -4.79 -6.73 18.99
N ILE A 264 -5.39 -6.99 17.82
CA ILE A 264 -6.77 -7.46 17.59
C ILE A 264 -7.92 -6.51 17.99
N TYR A 265 -7.66 -5.29 18.46
CA TYR A 265 -8.69 -4.35 18.88
C TYR A 265 -8.45 -2.93 18.34
N PRO A 266 -9.50 -2.19 17.95
CA PRO A 266 -9.31 -0.88 17.34
C PRO A 266 -8.77 0.15 18.34
N SER A 267 -7.80 0.93 17.88
CA SER A 267 -7.05 1.94 18.63
C SER A 267 -7.84 3.23 18.88
N THR A 268 -9.05 3.10 19.40
CA THR A 268 -9.89 4.21 19.85
C THR A 268 -9.28 4.91 21.08
N ASP A 269 -9.78 6.12 21.38
CA ASP A 269 -9.29 6.95 22.49
C ASP A 269 -9.38 6.28 23.87
N TYR A 270 -10.31 5.33 24.05
CA TYR A 270 -10.57 4.64 25.32
C TYR A 270 -10.06 3.19 25.35
N MET A 271 -9.46 2.71 24.26
CA MET A 271 -8.96 1.34 24.17
C MET A 271 -7.72 1.15 25.07
N TYR A 272 -7.61 -0.02 25.72
CA TYR A 272 -6.42 -0.38 26.49
C TYR A 272 -5.19 -0.49 25.58
N ARG A 273 -4.02 -0.08 26.06
CA ARG A 273 -2.74 -0.20 25.35
C ARG A 273 -1.83 -1.15 26.13
N VAL A 274 -1.27 -2.15 25.46
CA VAL A 274 -0.22 -2.99 26.07
C VAL A 274 1.03 -2.13 26.31
N ARG A 275 1.96 -2.63 27.13
CA ARG A 275 3.24 -1.94 27.34
C ARG A 275 4.14 -2.11 26.12
N GLU A 276 4.82 -1.05 25.71
CA GLU A 276 5.75 -1.06 24.57
C GLU A 276 6.80 -2.16 24.69
N ASP A 277 7.35 -2.38 25.89
CA ASP A 277 8.39 -3.40 26.14
C ASP A 277 7.88 -4.84 26.11
N SER A 278 6.56 -5.04 26.12
CA SER A 278 5.92 -6.35 25.99
C SER A 278 5.65 -6.74 24.53
N VAL A 279 5.83 -5.82 23.57
CA VAL A 279 5.58 -6.09 22.15
C VAL A 279 6.74 -6.91 21.57
N THR A 280 6.45 -8.15 21.20
CA THR A 280 7.46 -9.11 20.70
C THR A 280 7.83 -8.95 19.23
N PHE A 281 7.03 -8.19 18.47
CA PHE A 281 7.19 -8.00 17.03
C PHE A 281 7.99 -6.75 16.64
N LEU A 282 8.48 -5.99 17.62
CA LEU A 282 9.41 -4.88 17.41
C LEU A 282 10.85 -5.37 17.58
N PRO A 283 11.77 -4.99 16.69
CA PRO A 283 13.19 -5.26 16.89
C PRO A 283 13.74 -4.61 18.17
N LYS A 284 14.74 -5.25 18.76
CA LYS A 284 15.42 -4.81 19.99
C LYS A 284 16.86 -4.35 19.75
N ILE A 285 17.30 -4.34 18.50
CA ILE A 285 18.63 -3.87 18.10
C ILE A 285 18.53 -2.64 17.20
N PRO A 286 19.39 -1.63 17.37
CA PRO A 286 19.47 -0.49 16.46
C PRO A 286 19.72 -0.94 15.01
N ALA A 287 18.97 -0.38 14.05
CA ALA A 287 19.23 -0.61 12.64
C ALA A 287 19.02 0.65 11.80
N GLN A 288 19.91 0.86 10.82
CA GLN A 288 19.93 2.03 9.95
C GLN A 288 19.98 1.63 8.47
N PRO A 289 19.15 2.23 7.60
CA PRO A 289 19.35 2.12 6.16
C PRO A 289 20.37 3.18 5.68
N ILE A 290 21.18 2.82 4.70
CA ILE A 290 22.20 3.69 4.09
C ILE A 290 22.14 3.62 2.56
N GLY A 291 22.63 4.66 1.91
CA GLY A 291 22.80 4.67 0.46
C GLY A 291 23.89 3.70 0.01
N TYR A 292 23.80 3.18 -1.21
CA TYR A 292 24.77 2.21 -1.70
C TYR A 292 26.17 2.83 -1.93
N GLY A 293 26.25 4.15 -2.15
CA GLY A 293 27.54 4.84 -2.20
C GLY A 293 28.27 4.84 -0.85
N GLU A 294 27.52 4.90 0.25
CA GLU A 294 28.07 4.79 1.61
C GLU A 294 28.39 3.33 1.96
N ALA A 295 27.54 2.39 1.54
CA ALA A 295 27.80 0.96 1.66
C ALA A 295 29.07 0.54 0.93
N GLN A 296 29.33 1.11 -0.25
CA GLN A 296 30.57 0.90 -1.01
C GLN A 296 31.80 1.19 -0.15
N ILE A 297 31.81 2.32 0.56
CA ILE A 297 32.92 2.70 1.44
C ILE A 297 33.03 1.71 2.60
N ILE A 298 31.93 1.44 3.32
CA ILE A 298 31.95 0.55 4.49
C ILE A 298 32.43 -0.86 4.13
N LEU A 299 31.97 -1.43 3.01
CA LEU A 299 32.34 -2.77 2.58
C LEU A 299 33.83 -2.90 2.19
N GLN A 300 34.51 -1.81 1.83
CA GLN A 300 35.96 -1.82 1.58
C GLN A 300 36.77 -2.09 2.87
N TYR A 301 36.24 -1.73 4.04
CA TYR A 301 36.88 -1.96 5.34
C TYR A 301 36.66 -3.38 5.87
N MET A 302 35.93 -4.24 5.16
CA MET A 302 35.70 -5.62 5.61
C MET A 302 36.91 -6.54 5.36
N GLN A 303 37.19 -7.41 6.33
CA GLN A 303 38.14 -8.52 6.18
C GLN A 303 37.43 -9.85 5.91
N GLY A 304 38.18 -10.94 5.97
CA GLY A 304 37.67 -12.30 5.81
C GLY A 304 37.69 -12.81 4.36
N ASN A 305 37.26 -14.06 4.23
CA ASN A 305 37.18 -14.74 2.94
C ASN A 305 36.13 -14.09 2.04
N GLU A 306 36.37 -14.16 0.73
CA GLU A 306 35.39 -13.70 -0.24
C GLU A 306 34.11 -14.52 -0.18
N VAL A 307 32.99 -13.85 -0.40
CA VAL A 307 31.71 -14.53 -0.55
C VAL A 307 31.61 -15.15 -1.94
N PRO A 308 30.81 -16.22 -2.10
CA PRO A 308 30.59 -16.86 -3.37
C PRO A 308 29.80 -15.94 -4.32
N VAL A 309 29.83 -16.25 -5.62
CA VAL A 309 29.34 -15.34 -6.67
C VAL A 309 27.88 -14.94 -6.47
N GLU A 310 27.04 -15.85 -5.99
CA GLU A 310 25.62 -15.60 -5.73
C GLU A 310 25.33 -14.56 -4.64
N TRP A 311 26.30 -14.28 -3.76
CA TRP A 311 26.20 -13.28 -2.70
C TRP A 311 26.76 -11.92 -3.11
N ARG A 312 27.41 -11.82 -4.28
CA ARG A 312 28.03 -10.58 -4.74
C ARG A 312 26.95 -9.64 -5.30
N GLY A 313 27.11 -8.35 -5.01
CA GLY A 313 26.38 -7.28 -5.68
C GLY A 313 27.21 -6.67 -6.81
N THR A 314 26.84 -5.46 -7.24
CA THR A 314 27.53 -4.75 -8.34
C THR A 314 28.17 -3.43 -7.92
N LEU A 315 28.34 -3.20 -6.62
CA LEU A 315 29.15 -2.09 -6.10
C LEU A 315 30.56 -2.06 -6.73
N SER A 316 30.94 -0.87 -7.22
CA SER A 316 32.23 -0.65 -7.87
C SER A 316 33.37 -0.69 -6.85
N ASN A 317 34.52 -1.26 -7.23
CA ASN A 317 35.73 -1.33 -6.38
C ASN A 317 35.49 -1.95 -4.99
N VAL A 318 34.57 -2.91 -4.89
CA VAL A 318 34.28 -3.66 -3.66
C VAL A 318 34.48 -5.15 -3.91
N ILE A 319 35.24 -5.80 -3.04
CA ILE A 319 35.28 -7.26 -2.94
C ILE A 319 34.40 -7.65 -1.76
N TYR A 320 33.28 -8.32 -2.04
CA TYR A 320 32.37 -8.79 -1.00
C TYR A 320 33.03 -9.91 -0.19
N ARG A 321 33.10 -9.72 1.12
CA ARG A 321 33.70 -10.66 2.07
C ARG A 321 32.73 -10.98 3.17
N TYR A 322 32.84 -12.16 3.77
CA TYR A 322 31.99 -12.55 4.89
C TYR A 322 32.12 -11.61 6.09
N GLY A 323 33.31 -11.02 6.28
CA GLY A 323 33.58 -10.10 7.38
C GLY A 323 34.31 -10.75 8.55
N GLY A 324 34.25 -10.08 9.69
CA GLY A 324 35.10 -10.30 10.85
C GLY A 324 35.56 -8.96 11.40
N GLU A 325 36.79 -8.89 11.89
CA GLU A 325 37.42 -7.62 12.25
C GLU A 325 37.58 -6.71 11.02
N LEU A 326 37.60 -5.40 11.25
CA LEU A 326 37.75 -4.41 10.20
C LEU A 326 39.24 -4.26 9.79
N ARG A 327 39.52 -3.99 8.51
CA ARG A 327 40.85 -3.54 8.06
C ARG A 327 40.89 -2.03 8.19
N GLU A 328 42.02 -1.46 8.59
CA GLU A 328 42.25 0.00 8.57
C GLU A 328 41.21 0.84 9.37
N ALA A 329 40.37 0.17 10.15
CA ALA A 329 39.42 0.72 11.11
C ALA A 329 39.39 -0.22 12.32
N SER A 330 39.05 0.32 13.49
CA SER A 330 38.96 -0.45 14.74
C SER A 330 37.54 -0.70 15.17
N THR A 331 36.62 0.24 14.89
CA THR A 331 35.23 0.13 15.34
C THR A 331 34.27 0.65 14.26
N ILE A 332 33.15 -0.04 14.09
CA ILE A 332 31.95 0.47 13.43
C ILE A 332 30.88 0.74 14.50
N GLU A 333 30.30 1.93 14.46
CA GLU A 333 29.23 2.39 15.36
C GLU A 333 27.94 2.63 14.56
N VAL A 334 26.81 2.18 15.09
CA VAL A 334 25.46 2.50 14.60
C VAL A 334 24.75 3.31 15.68
N LYS A 335 24.40 4.56 15.35
CA LYS A 335 23.81 5.53 16.27
C LYS A 335 22.42 5.95 15.79
N ILE A 336 21.40 5.62 16.57
CA ILE A 336 19.98 5.79 16.25
C ILE A 336 19.30 6.71 17.26
N TYR A 337 18.56 7.69 16.75
CA TYR A 337 17.75 8.63 17.50
C TYR A 337 16.25 8.54 17.18
N ASN A 338 15.80 7.36 16.73
CA ASN A 338 14.39 7.10 16.53
C ASN A 338 13.62 7.23 17.85
N ARG A 339 12.38 7.69 17.78
CA ARG A 339 11.49 7.80 18.93
C ARG A 339 10.11 7.22 18.61
N LEU A 340 9.55 6.53 19.58
CA LEU A 340 8.18 6.03 19.54
C LEU A 340 7.25 7.12 20.07
N GLU A 341 6.17 7.39 19.34
CA GLU A 341 5.17 8.38 19.73
C GLU A 341 3.77 7.88 19.41
N ARG A 342 2.83 8.12 20.32
CA ARG A 342 1.41 7.96 20.00
C ARG A 342 0.91 9.16 19.22
N LYS A 343 0.34 8.91 18.05
CA LYS A 343 -0.22 9.94 17.16
C LYS A 343 -1.63 9.55 16.72
N ASP A 344 -2.41 10.57 16.40
CA ASP A 344 -3.69 10.35 15.73
C ASP A 344 -3.44 10.14 14.24
N THR A 345 -3.99 9.06 13.69
CA THR A 345 -4.09 8.81 12.26
C THR A 345 -5.55 8.80 11.83
N TYR A 346 -5.80 9.20 10.59
CA TYR A 346 -7.14 9.41 10.06
C TYR A 346 -7.32 8.62 8.76
N ASN A 347 -8.36 7.81 8.73
CA ASN A 347 -8.89 7.26 7.49
C ASN A 347 -9.94 8.21 6.93
N VAL A 348 -10.11 8.23 5.61
CA VAL A 348 -11.26 8.87 4.96
C VAL A 348 -12.07 7.80 4.27
N ILE A 349 -13.36 7.71 4.59
CA ILE A 349 -14.27 6.71 4.05
C ILE A 349 -15.42 7.43 3.35
N GLY A 350 -15.50 7.29 2.02
CA GLY A 350 -16.56 7.82 1.18
C GLY A 350 -17.53 6.73 0.74
N ILE A 351 -18.83 6.94 0.90
CA ILE A 351 -19.86 5.96 0.50
C ILE A 351 -20.78 6.56 -0.56
N MET A 352 -20.88 5.88 -1.70
CA MET A 352 -21.95 6.04 -2.67
C MET A 352 -23.00 4.97 -2.44
N LYS A 353 -24.20 5.37 -1.99
CA LYS A 353 -25.24 4.43 -1.59
C LYS A 353 -25.82 3.68 -2.80
N GLY A 354 -25.90 2.35 -2.68
CA GLY A 354 -26.56 1.50 -3.66
C GLY A 354 -28.08 1.66 -3.66
N GLU A 355 -28.72 1.42 -4.79
CA GLU A 355 -30.18 1.53 -4.93
C GLU A 355 -30.93 0.28 -4.44
N ILE A 356 -30.39 -0.91 -4.70
CA ILE A 356 -31.10 -2.19 -4.50
C ILE A 356 -30.58 -2.93 -3.27
N GLU A 357 -29.26 -3.03 -3.14
CA GLU A 357 -28.56 -3.70 -2.04
C GLU A 357 -27.64 -2.69 -1.32
N PRO A 358 -28.20 -1.65 -0.66
CA PRO A 358 -27.41 -0.59 -0.02
C PRO A 358 -26.54 -1.09 1.14
N ASP A 359 -26.84 -2.26 1.68
CA ASP A 359 -26.12 -2.94 2.76
C ASP A 359 -25.08 -3.95 2.23
N ARG A 360 -24.74 -3.91 0.94
CA ARG A 360 -23.61 -4.64 0.37
C ARG A 360 -22.58 -3.66 -0.15
N TYR A 361 -21.32 -3.89 0.21
CA TYR A 361 -20.22 -2.98 -0.07
C TYR A 361 -19.26 -3.57 -1.10
N ILE A 362 -18.95 -2.81 -2.14
CA ILE A 362 -17.78 -3.04 -2.99
C ILE A 362 -16.81 -1.92 -2.64
N ALA A 363 -15.67 -2.28 -2.05
CA ALA A 363 -14.68 -1.32 -1.60
C ALA A 363 -13.53 -1.16 -2.60
N LEU A 364 -13.07 0.08 -2.79
CA LEU A 364 -11.84 0.43 -3.47
C LEU A 364 -10.99 1.26 -2.51
N GLY A 365 -9.80 0.77 -2.17
CA GLY A 365 -8.89 1.38 -1.22
C GLY A 365 -7.51 1.69 -1.79
N ASN A 366 -6.88 2.68 -1.16
CA ASN A 366 -5.50 3.11 -1.36
C ASN A 366 -5.04 3.78 -0.06
N HIS A 367 -3.78 3.61 0.35
CA HIS A 367 -3.27 4.42 1.46
C HIS A 367 -2.82 5.80 0.98
N ARG A 368 -2.62 6.71 1.92
CA ARG A 368 -2.32 8.11 1.62
C ARG A 368 -1.01 8.56 2.22
N ASP A 369 -0.64 8.03 3.37
CA ASP A 369 0.63 8.38 4.00
C ASP A 369 1.81 7.88 3.16
N SER A 370 2.92 8.62 3.16
CA SER A 370 4.14 8.21 2.49
C SER A 370 5.38 8.58 3.29
N TRP A 371 6.49 7.88 3.04
CA TRP A 371 7.77 8.22 3.68
C TRP A 371 8.35 9.59 3.30
N ALA A 372 7.96 10.14 2.15
CA ALA A 372 8.52 11.36 1.57
C ALA A 372 7.42 12.11 0.80
N LEU A 373 7.60 12.38 -0.50
CA LEU A 373 6.57 12.97 -1.38
C LEU A 373 5.59 11.93 -1.95
N GLY A 374 5.97 10.64 -1.93
CA GLY A 374 5.11 9.53 -2.28
C GLY A 374 4.56 9.49 -3.71
N SER A 375 5.23 10.10 -4.70
CA SER A 375 4.66 10.25 -6.05
C SER A 375 4.26 8.95 -6.74
N VAL A 376 4.99 7.86 -6.46
CA VAL A 376 4.63 6.52 -6.91
C VAL A 376 3.80 5.86 -5.81
N ASP A 377 4.44 5.65 -4.66
CA ASP A 377 3.87 5.00 -3.49
C ASP A 377 3.50 6.02 -2.40
N PRO A 378 2.21 6.27 -2.11
CA PRO A 378 1.00 5.70 -2.73
C PRO A 378 0.28 6.64 -3.69
N THR A 379 0.81 7.86 -3.91
CA THR A 379 0.02 8.98 -4.41
C THR A 379 -0.41 8.79 -5.87
N SER A 380 0.24 7.91 -6.63
CA SER A 380 -0.24 7.49 -7.95
C SER A 380 -1.60 6.77 -7.87
N GLY A 381 -1.80 5.92 -6.87
CA GLY A 381 -3.08 5.29 -6.56
C GLY A 381 -4.09 6.29 -6.03
N THR A 382 -3.68 7.21 -5.15
CA THR A 382 -4.58 8.23 -4.59
C THR A 382 -5.12 9.16 -5.68
N ALA A 383 -4.25 9.59 -6.60
CA ALA A 383 -4.61 10.42 -7.74
C ALA A 383 -5.62 9.73 -8.67
N THR A 384 -5.42 8.42 -8.90
CA THR A 384 -6.34 7.58 -9.67
C THR A 384 -7.68 7.40 -8.95
N LEU A 385 -7.65 7.16 -7.64
CA LEU A 385 -8.84 7.03 -6.80
C LEU A 385 -9.71 8.29 -6.84
N LEU A 386 -9.11 9.48 -6.75
CA LEU A 386 -9.82 10.75 -6.84
C LEU A 386 -10.49 10.96 -8.21
N GLU A 387 -9.85 10.54 -9.30
CA GLU A 387 -10.47 10.64 -10.63
C GLU A 387 -11.63 9.66 -10.79
N ILE A 388 -11.51 8.45 -10.25
CA ILE A 388 -12.59 7.46 -10.20
C ILE A 388 -13.80 8.02 -9.43
N THR A 389 -13.58 8.60 -8.25
CA THR A 389 -14.69 9.18 -7.46
C THR A 389 -15.32 10.39 -8.13
N ARG A 390 -14.53 11.22 -8.80
CA ARG A 390 -15.03 12.36 -9.58
C ARG A 390 -15.98 11.92 -10.68
N VAL A 391 -15.55 10.96 -11.50
CA VAL A 391 -16.37 10.44 -12.61
C VAL A 391 -17.63 9.76 -12.09
N LEU A 392 -17.51 8.86 -11.11
CA LEU A 392 -18.67 8.18 -10.55
C LEU A 392 -19.63 9.16 -9.88
N GLY A 393 -19.11 10.18 -9.19
CA GLY A 393 -19.90 11.26 -8.60
C GLY A 393 -20.70 12.04 -9.65
N GLN A 394 -20.09 12.38 -10.79
CA GLN A 394 -20.78 13.01 -11.92
C GLN A 394 -21.86 12.10 -12.52
N MET A 395 -21.54 10.83 -12.78
CA MET A 395 -22.52 9.85 -13.26
C MET A 395 -23.69 9.73 -12.27
N TYR A 396 -23.39 9.68 -10.97
CA TYR A 396 -24.40 9.62 -9.91
C TYR A 396 -25.28 10.87 -9.90
N LYS A 397 -24.73 12.07 -10.07
CA LYS A 397 -25.54 13.29 -10.24
C LYS A 397 -26.42 13.25 -11.49
N ASN A 398 -25.98 12.55 -12.54
CA ASN A 398 -26.69 12.36 -13.81
C ASN A 398 -27.64 11.14 -13.86
N GLY A 399 -27.94 10.54 -12.70
CA GLY A 399 -28.97 9.51 -12.58
C GLY A 399 -28.46 8.06 -12.57
N PHE A 400 -27.17 7.82 -12.77
CA PHE A 400 -26.59 6.49 -12.55
C PHE A 400 -26.73 6.11 -11.06
N ARG A 401 -27.18 4.89 -10.79
CA ARG A 401 -27.25 4.34 -9.44
C ARG A 401 -26.60 2.97 -9.41
N PRO A 402 -25.57 2.75 -8.59
CA PRO A 402 -25.01 1.41 -8.46
C PRO A 402 -26.01 0.52 -7.72
N ARG A 403 -26.06 -0.77 -8.08
CA ARG A 403 -26.94 -1.73 -7.41
C ARG A 403 -26.57 -1.87 -5.92
N ARG A 404 -25.28 -2.01 -5.65
CA ARG A 404 -24.65 -2.12 -4.31
C ARG A 404 -23.99 -0.81 -3.94
N SER A 405 -23.74 -0.61 -2.66
CA SER A 405 -23.00 0.58 -2.21
C SER A 405 -21.53 0.46 -2.61
N LEU A 406 -20.98 1.54 -3.19
CA LEU A 406 -19.55 1.67 -3.44
C LEU A 406 -18.92 2.38 -2.25
N MET A 407 -17.83 1.82 -1.75
CA MET A 407 -17.07 2.33 -0.60
C MET A 407 -15.67 2.69 -1.07
N PHE A 408 -15.26 3.93 -0.86
CA PHE A 408 -13.92 4.42 -1.19
C PHE A 408 -13.15 4.65 0.11
N CYS A 409 -11.93 4.15 0.16
CA CYS A 409 -11.12 4.18 1.36
C CYS A 409 -9.77 4.85 1.10
N SER A 410 -9.46 5.90 1.85
CA SER A 410 -8.12 6.48 1.95
C SER A 410 -7.58 6.11 3.33
N TRP A 411 -6.63 5.18 3.37
CA TRP A 411 -6.05 4.66 4.60
C TRP A 411 -4.90 5.54 5.09
N GLY A 412 -4.82 5.79 6.39
CA GLY A 412 -3.65 6.40 7.03
C GLY A 412 -2.73 5.35 7.66
N ALA A 413 -1.46 5.72 7.85
CA ALA A 413 -0.45 4.90 8.52
C ALA A 413 -0.24 3.49 7.93
N GLU A 414 -0.38 3.31 6.62
CA GLU A 414 -0.05 2.05 5.96
C GLU A 414 1.43 1.72 6.09
N GLU A 415 2.30 2.73 5.90
CA GLU A 415 3.75 2.57 5.83
C GLU A 415 4.34 2.06 7.16
N TYR A 416 3.55 2.18 8.23
CA TYR A 416 3.86 1.76 9.59
C TYR A 416 3.33 0.37 9.94
N GLY A 417 2.74 -0.36 9.00
CA GLY A 417 2.23 -1.73 9.21
C GLY A 417 0.73 -1.87 8.95
N LEU A 418 0.23 -1.30 7.85
CA LEU A 418 -1.19 -1.34 7.44
C LEU A 418 -2.15 -0.73 8.46
N VAL A 419 -1.66 0.15 9.35
CA VAL A 419 -2.32 0.50 10.61
C VAL A 419 -3.75 0.95 10.39
N GLY A 420 -3.99 2.04 9.65
CA GLY A 420 -5.34 2.57 9.49
C GLY A 420 -6.33 1.58 8.89
N SER A 421 -5.93 0.78 7.90
CA SER A 421 -6.80 -0.23 7.30
C SER A 421 -7.16 -1.36 8.28
N VAL A 422 -6.19 -1.80 9.10
CA VAL A 422 -6.37 -2.87 10.09
C VAL A 422 -7.23 -2.40 11.24
N GLU A 423 -6.98 -1.20 11.78
CA GLU A 423 -7.79 -0.61 12.85
C GLU A 423 -9.26 -0.47 12.41
N TYR A 424 -9.50 -0.07 11.16
CA TYR A 424 -10.84 0.02 10.60
C TYR A 424 -11.52 -1.36 10.48
N VAL A 425 -10.78 -2.37 10.02
CA VAL A 425 -11.29 -3.74 9.97
C VAL A 425 -11.61 -4.26 11.36
N GLN A 426 -10.76 -4.01 12.36
CA GLN A 426 -11.00 -4.44 13.74
C GLN A 426 -12.25 -3.77 14.34
N GLU A 427 -12.46 -2.48 14.10
CA GLU A 427 -13.64 -1.76 14.58
C GLU A 427 -14.93 -2.27 13.94
N TYR A 428 -14.91 -2.54 12.63
CA TYR A 428 -16.10 -2.87 11.85
C TYR A 428 -16.20 -4.34 11.41
N VAL A 429 -15.41 -5.24 12.02
CA VAL A 429 -15.24 -6.64 11.58
C VAL A 429 -16.57 -7.37 11.36
N LYS A 430 -17.54 -7.16 12.24
CA LYS A 430 -18.87 -7.81 12.14
C LYS A 430 -19.67 -7.30 10.94
N VAL A 431 -19.59 -6.00 10.67
CA VAL A 431 -20.31 -5.37 9.55
C VAL A 431 -19.63 -5.75 8.24
N LEU A 432 -18.31 -5.58 8.16
CA LEU A 432 -17.53 -5.89 6.96
C LEU A 432 -17.62 -7.39 6.62
N GLY A 433 -17.45 -8.28 7.60
CA GLY A 433 -17.56 -9.72 7.38
C GLY A 433 -18.94 -10.19 6.89
N ALA A 434 -20.01 -9.48 7.26
CA ALA A 434 -21.37 -9.82 6.81
C ALA A 434 -21.80 -9.14 5.51
N ARG A 435 -21.14 -8.05 5.10
CA ARG A 435 -21.66 -7.13 4.06
C ARG A 435 -20.66 -6.76 2.96
N MET A 436 -19.37 -6.92 3.18
CA MET A 436 -18.35 -6.66 2.16
C MET A 436 -18.40 -7.76 1.10
N VAL A 437 -18.60 -7.38 -0.15
CA VAL A 437 -18.62 -8.29 -1.30
C VAL A 437 -17.20 -8.49 -1.84
N SER A 438 -16.44 -7.40 -1.96
CA SER A 438 -15.07 -7.42 -2.43
C SER A 438 -14.32 -6.16 -1.99
N TYR A 439 -13.02 -6.30 -1.82
CA TYR A 439 -12.08 -5.19 -1.62
C TYR A 439 -11.09 -5.18 -2.79
N LEU A 440 -11.02 -4.05 -3.48
CA LEU A 440 -10.05 -3.77 -4.53
C LEU A 440 -9.00 -2.81 -3.97
N ASN A 441 -7.73 -3.11 -4.18
CA ASN A 441 -6.63 -2.25 -3.77
C ASN A 441 -5.93 -1.72 -5.03
N VAL A 442 -5.71 -0.41 -5.09
CA VAL A 442 -4.78 0.20 -6.05
C VAL A 442 -3.84 1.05 -5.23
N ASP A 443 -2.71 0.45 -4.89
CA ASP A 443 -1.72 1.11 -4.06
C ASP A 443 -0.85 2.05 -4.90
N VAL A 444 0.08 1.43 -5.60
CA VAL A 444 0.82 2.01 -6.70
C VAL A 444 0.05 1.73 -7.98
N ALA A 445 -0.44 2.78 -8.64
CA ALA A 445 -1.12 2.64 -9.92
C ALA A 445 -0.12 2.35 -11.06
N VAL A 446 1.13 2.85 -10.94
CA VAL A 446 2.16 2.72 -11.97
C VAL A 446 3.54 2.50 -11.33
N GLU A 447 3.99 1.24 -11.27
CA GLU A 447 5.39 0.89 -10.93
C GLU A 447 6.29 0.91 -12.18
N GLY A 448 5.71 0.73 -13.36
CA GLY A 448 6.38 0.68 -14.66
C GLY A 448 5.38 0.60 -15.80
N ASN A 449 5.87 0.62 -17.05
CA ASN A 449 5.01 0.69 -18.24
C ASN A 449 4.94 -0.62 -19.06
N HIS A 450 5.51 -1.72 -18.53
CA HIS A 450 5.65 -2.97 -19.28
C HIS A 450 4.33 -3.70 -19.49
N THR A 451 3.55 -3.97 -18.44
CA THR A 451 2.21 -4.59 -18.49
C THR A 451 1.51 -4.45 -17.14
N VAL A 452 0.24 -4.86 -17.04
CA VAL A 452 -0.48 -4.90 -15.76
C VAL A 452 0.01 -6.04 -14.87
N SER A 453 0.05 -5.80 -13.57
CA SER A 453 0.29 -6.83 -12.55
C SER A 453 -0.96 -6.95 -11.68
N ILE A 454 -1.47 -8.17 -11.52
CA ILE A 454 -2.73 -8.44 -10.80
C ILE A 454 -2.50 -9.57 -9.81
N ASN A 455 -2.79 -9.26 -8.54
CA ASN A 455 -2.86 -10.23 -7.45
C ASN A 455 -4.31 -10.29 -6.99
N THR A 456 -4.93 -11.47 -7.04
CA THR A 456 -6.37 -11.57 -6.80
C THR A 456 -6.82 -12.94 -6.34
N SER A 457 -7.91 -12.98 -5.57
CA SER A 457 -8.62 -14.22 -5.30
C SER A 457 -9.16 -14.80 -6.61
N PRO A 458 -9.12 -16.14 -6.82
CA PRO A 458 -9.68 -16.77 -8.02
C PRO A 458 -11.15 -16.38 -8.30
N MET A 459 -11.92 -16.02 -7.27
CA MET A 459 -13.31 -15.59 -7.40
C MET A 459 -13.49 -14.28 -8.18
N LEU A 460 -12.45 -13.44 -8.28
CA LEU A 460 -12.49 -12.15 -8.99
C LEU A 460 -11.80 -12.20 -10.37
N PHE A 461 -11.15 -13.32 -10.71
CA PHE A 461 -10.37 -13.41 -11.94
C PHE A 461 -11.21 -13.14 -13.20
N ASP A 462 -12.38 -13.78 -13.32
CA ASP A 462 -13.26 -13.61 -14.48
C ASP A 462 -13.74 -12.17 -14.67
N VAL A 463 -14.05 -11.46 -13.59
CA VAL A 463 -14.50 -10.06 -13.68
C VAL A 463 -13.35 -9.13 -14.08
N ILE A 464 -12.14 -9.41 -13.59
CA ILE A 464 -10.93 -8.66 -13.98
C ILE A 464 -10.60 -8.89 -15.45
N VAL A 465 -10.65 -10.13 -15.94
CA VAL A 465 -10.44 -10.46 -17.36
C VAL A 465 -11.49 -9.76 -18.25
N LYS A 466 -12.76 -9.75 -17.83
CA LYS A 466 -13.82 -9.03 -18.55
C LYS A 466 -13.54 -7.52 -18.58
N ALA A 467 -13.14 -6.92 -17.47
CA ALA A 467 -12.79 -5.50 -17.41
C ALA A 467 -11.58 -5.18 -18.31
N ALA A 468 -10.53 -5.99 -18.26
CA ALA A 468 -9.31 -5.80 -19.06
C ALA A 468 -9.57 -5.84 -20.58
N LYS A 469 -10.59 -6.59 -21.02
CA LYS A 469 -11.04 -6.64 -22.43
C LYS A 469 -11.82 -5.40 -22.86
N MET A 470 -12.27 -4.56 -21.92
CA MET A 470 -13.02 -3.34 -22.20
C MET A 470 -12.14 -2.08 -22.18
N VAL A 471 -10.96 -2.17 -21.56
CA VAL A 471 -10.05 -1.02 -21.40
C VAL A 471 -9.03 -1.00 -22.55
N PRO A 472 -8.93 0.10 -23.32
CA PRO A 472 -7.90 0.25 -24.35
C PRO A 472 -6.47 0.21 -23.79
N SER A 473 -5.54 -0.38 -24.53
CA SER A 473 -4.11 -0.33 -24.18
C SER A 473 -3.54 1.06 -24.48
N ALA A 474 -2.79 1.62 -23.54
CA ALA A 474 -2.20 2.95 -23.66
C ALA A 474 -0.98 3.04 -24.61
N TYR A 475 -0.39 1.91 -25.02
CA TYR A 475 0.92 1.88 -25.68
C TYR A 475 1.00 1.00 -26.95
N ASP A 476 -0.10 0.39 -27.37
CA ASP A 476 -0.12 -0.54 -28.52
C ASP A 476 -0.94 0.00 -29.70
N SER A 477 -0.91 -0.74 -30.81
CA SER A 477 -1.67 -0.45 -32.03
C SER A 477 -3.14 -0.13 -31.72
N VAL A 478 -3.72 0.81 -32.47
CA VAL A 478 -5.14 1.19 -32.37
C VAL A 478 -6.02 -0.06 -32.33
N GLY A 479 -6.84 -0.17 -31.28
CA GLY A 479 -7.79 -1.29 -31.09
C GLY A 479 -7.33 -2.41 -30.17
N GLN A 480 -6.09 -2.41 -29.64
CA GLN A 480 -5.68 -3.37 -28.62
C GLN A 480 -6.18 -2.98 -27.23
N THR A 481 -6.47 -3.99 -26.41
CA THR A 481 -6.97 -3.84 -25.04
C THR A 481 -5.87 -4.15 -24.01
N VAL A 482 -6.11 -3.77 -22.75
CA VAL A 482 -5.26 -4.17 -21.63
C VAL A 482 -5.11 -5.69 -21.55
N TYR A 483 -6.19 -6.44 -21.83
CA TYR A 483 -6.15 -7.90 -21.88
C TYR A 483 -5.17 -8.42 -22.95
N ASP A 484 -5.16 -7.82 -24.15
CA ASP A 484 -4.27 -8.26 -25.24
C ASP A 484 -2.80 -8.06 -24.87
N LYS A 485 -2.48 -6.90 -24.28
CA LYS A 485 -1.13 -6.62 -23.76
C LYS A 485 -0.75 -7.57 -22.62
N TRP A 486 -1.67 -7.84 -21.71
CA TRP A 486 -1.46 -8.78 -20.60
C TRP A 486 -1.17 -10.20 -21.11
N MET A 487 -1.95 -10.69 -22.07
CA MET A 487 -1.74 -11.98 -22.73
C MET A 487 -0.42 -12.06 -23.51
N LYS A 488 -0.01 -10.96 -24.16
CA LYS A 488 1.24 -10.93 -24.92
C LYS A 488 2.47 -11.07 -24.01
N VAL A 489 2.43 -10.43 -22.83
CA VAL A 489 3.58 -10.36 -21.93
C VAL A 489 3.59 -11.50 -20.91
N ASN A 490 2.45 -11.79 -20.29
CA ASN A 490 2.33 -12.68 -19.13
C ASN A 490 1.31 -13.79 -19.38
N ARG A 491 1.49 -14.61 -20.42
CA ARG A 491 0.61 -15.77 -20.70
C ARG A 491 0.96 -16.96 -19.81
N ASN A 492 -0.05 -17.60 -19.23
CA ASN A 492 0.10 -18.94 -18.67
C ASN A 492 0.02 -19.97 -19.81
N ASN A 493 1.15 -20.59 -20.13
CA ASN A 493 1.24 -21.58 -21.21
C ASN A 493 0.43 -22.87 -20.95
N ARG A 494 0.02 -23.14 -19.71
CA ARG A 494 -0.79 -24.32 -19.36
C ARG A 494 -2.27 -24.10 -19.53
N THR A 495 -2.79 -22.97 -19.03
CA THR A 495 -4.23 -22.66 -19.06
C THR A 495 -4.63 -21.84 -20.28
N ASN A 496 -3.66 -21.27 -21.00
CA ASN A 496 -3.89 -20.31 -22.06
C ASN A 496 -4.63 -19.04 -21.60
N GLU A 497 -4.42 -18.65 -20.36
CA GLU A 497 -5.00 -17.46 -19.73
C GLU A 497 -3.90 -16.48 -19.30
N PRO A 498 -4.23 -15.21 -19.01
CA PRO A 498 -3.27 -14.30 -18.43
C PRO A 498 -2.81 -14.78 -17.05
N LYS A 499 -1.52 -14.68 -16.78
CA LYS A 499 -0.92 -15.03 -15.49
C LYS A 499 -1.27 -13.95 -14.47
N TYR A 500 -1.87 -14.37 -13.36
CA TYR A 500 -2.06 -13.60 -12.14
C TYR A 500 -1.34 -14.31 -10.98
N SER A 501 -1.15 -13.62 -9.86
CA SER A 501 -0.69 -14.27 -8.63
C SER A 501 -1.81 -14.29 -7.58
N ASN A 502 -1.75 -15.28 -6.68
CA ASN A 502 -2.72 -15.46 -5.58
C ASN A 502 -2.19 -14.81 -4.30
#